data_AF-A0A559IZK5-F1
#
_entry.id   AF-A0A559IZK5-F1
#
_cell.length_a   1.000
_cell.length_b   1.000
_cell.length_c   1.000
_cell.angle_alpha   90.00
_cell.angle_beta   90.00
_cell.angle_gamma   90.00
#
_symmetry.space_group_name_H-M   'P 1'
#
loop_
_entity.id
_entity.type
_entity.pdbx_description
1 polymer ?
#
loop_
_entity_poly.entity_id
_entity_poly.type
_entity_poly.pdbx_seq_one_letter_code
_entity_poly.pdbx_strand_id
1 'polypeptide(L)'
;MRVTFAGRDDMVSDMLPVLVQHGTYSLPSVGDSVLCLFLPNSNSGFCVGTYYVASETKPLSKDGSQATWLDNPMINSTIGFRAPNSNQKNAPYNFAVVEGQRGGVEYTEIWILVNAWYDYDTKRFKRVNVDNFSFGWQLQGGGTYPGEETIGDFINQGVNLWKANGKKAYAVGDPMRDQTGEDIGVQLPDGTWREYGVMLGWNNHFMCDSYGGMTIGGAGFEIDGAGISPFNRVSLGRFSGKSENPDRPVQEYGYLYNAMLWNTQHGLWNKDEDQLPGYYYGMQSPINYFAHGTFDPWSNRADLDKCEFVFKRLGSFVRPYVENWQSLLRINQDGVTTLASFEELERKTLDINPQAQDFIIIPFPDATWNKSNMEVVFLQGKTDYYDEPLKDREHRWTVEGLRIKLNFTYYRNVKVTIRKLKKTEMEIHPRKGISVDGKSIYKKTTLKVDFLAGSTDFNVNFPDNTWTPDNTVILAVIGKLADGSSRQLTINATITPSGVYGALGSNEYVSAKIVLDRC
;
A
#
# COMPACT_ATOMS: atom_id res chain seq x y z
N MET A 1 -25.86 -41.35 13.07
CA MET A 1 -25.68 -42.70 12.50
C MET A 1 -24.50 -43.40 13.17
N ARG A 2 -24.35 -44.72 13.01
CA ARG A 2 -23.20 -45.49 13.49
C ARG A 2 -22.44 -46.08 12.31
N VAL A 3 -21.11 -46.13 12.39
CA VAL A 3 -20.22 -46.55 11.30
C VAL A 3 -19.28 -47.62 11.79
N THR A 4 -19.11 -48.68 11.00
CA THR A 4 -18.16 -49.77 11.24
C THR A 4 -16.82 -49.44 10.58
N PHE A 5 -15.72 -49.56 11.32
CA PHE A 5 -14.36 -49.36 10.81
C PHE A 5 -13.64 -50.70 10.63
N ALA A 6 -13.63 -51.22 9.41
CA ALA A 6 -13.01 -52.52 9.09
C ALA A 6 -11.52 -52.60 9.47
N GLY A 7 -10.79 -51.49 9.43
CA GLY A 7 -9.37 -51.43 9.82
C GLY A 7 -9.09 -51.43 11.32
N ARG A 8 -10.13 -51.53 12.17
CA ARG A 8 -10.02 -51.53 13.64
C ARG A 8 -10.94 -52.60 14.24
N ASP A 9 -10.75 -53.86 13.87
CA ASP A 9 -11.52 -55.01 14.39
C ASP A 9 -13.04 -54.83 14.33
N ASP A 10 -13.53 -54.28 13.22
CA ASP A 10 -14.96 -53.97 13.02
C ASP A 10 -15.57 -53.11 14.15
N MET A 11 -14.76 -52.25 14.77
CA MET A 11 -15.24 -51.31 15.77
C MET A 11 -16.36 -50.43 15.20
N VAL A 12 -17.43 -50.29 15.97
CA VAL A 12 -18.58 -49.44 15.63
C VAL A 12 -18.47 -48.12 16.38
N SER A 13 -18.62 -47.00 15.67
CA SER A 13 -18.66 -45.68 16.26
C SER A 13 -19.83 -45.53 17.25
N ASP A 14 -19.74 -44.54 18.14
CA ASP A 14 -20.95 -43.99 18.75
C ASP A 14 -21.77 -43.19 17.72
N MET A 15 -22.89 -42.59 18.13
CA MET A 15 -23.73 -41.79 17.25
C MET A 15 -22.96 -40.59 16.69
N LEU A 16 -22.73 -40.61 15.38
CA LEU A 16 -22.15 -39.50 14.63
C LEU A 16 -23.25 -38.65 13.99
N PRO A 17 -23.20 -37.32 14.14
CA PRO A 17 -24.02 -36.41 13.33
C PRO A 17 -23.63 -36.51 11.85
N VAL A 18 -24.59 -36.25 10.97
CA VAL A 18 -24.40 -36.26 9.52
C VAL A 18 -24.49 -34.83 9.03
N LEU A 19 -23.49 -34.37 8.28
CA LEU A 19 -23.58 -33.12 7.56
C LEU A 19 -24.56 -33.29 6.40
N VAL A 20 -25.63 -32.52 6.44
CA VAL A 20 -26.64 -32.48 5.38
C VAL A 20 -26.64 -31.08 4.76
N GLN A 21 -26.88 -31.01 3.45
CA GLN A 21 -27.06 -29.74 2.77
C GLN A 21 -28.31 -29.05 3.33
N HIS A 22 -28.21 -27.75 3.61
CA HIS A 22 -29.32 -26.97 4.17
C HIS A 22 -30.59 -27.12 3.32
N GLY A 23 -31.70 -27.49 3.97
CA GLY A 23 -32.98 -27.75 3.30
C GLY A 23 -33.14 -29.14 2.68
N THR A 24 -32.14 -30.02 2.80
CA THR A 24 -32.21 -31.43 2.36
C THR A 24 -32.15 -32.36 3.56
N TYR A 25 -32.80 -33.52 3.44
CA TYR A 25 -32.72 -34.60 4.43
C TYR A 25 -32.38 -35.91 3.72
N SER A 26 -31.09 -36.05 3.37
CA SER A 26 -30.55 -37.27 2.78
C SER A 26 -29.55 -37.88 3.75
N LEU A 27 -29.94 -38.99 4.39
CA LEU A 27 -29.08 -39.72 5.32
C LEU A 27 -28.55 -40.99 4.63
N PRO A 28 -27.29 -41.40 4.91
CA PRO A 28 -26.78 -42.68 4.45
C PRO A 28 -27.66 -43.84 4.92
N SER A 29 -27.86 -44.83 4.05
CA SER A 29 -28.54 -46.08 4.36
C SER A 29 -27.58 -47.08 5.02
N VAL A 30 -28.14 -48.07 5.71
CA VAL A 30 -27.34 -49.17 6.26
C VAL A 30 -26.71 -49.94 5.10
N GLY A 31 -25.38 -50.09 5.14
CA GLY A 31 -24.59 -50.73 4.09
C GLY A 31 -23.85 -49.76 3.18
N ASP A 32 -24.20 -48.46 3.21
CA ASP A 32 -23.50 -47.46 2.42
C ASP A 32 -22.08 -47.22 2.95
N SER A 33 -21.13 -47.07 2.03
CA SER A 33 -19.79 -46.60 2.34
C SER A 33 -19.80 -45.09 2.63
N VAL A 34 -19.23 -44.66 3.75
CA VAL A 34 -19.32 -43.26 4.25
C VAL A 34 -17.99 -42.67 4.70
N LEU A 35 -17.80 -41.37 4.45
CA LEU A 35 -16.63 -40.63 4.93
C LEU A 35 -16.91 -40.01 6.30
N CYS A 36 -16.09 -40.37 7.29
CA CYS A 36 -16.11 -39.77 8.62
C CYS A 36 -14.87 -38.90 8.86
N LEU A 37 -15.06 -37.71 9.40
CA LEU A 37 -13.99 -36.82 9.87
C LEU A 37 -14.03 -36.76 11.40
N PHE A 38 -12.88 -36.92 12.04
CA PHE A 38 -12.73 -36.85 13.49
C PHE A 38 -11.95 -35.59 13.87
N LEU A 39 -12.41 -34.92 14.92
CA LEU A 39 -11.76 -33.72 15.44
C LEU A 39 -10.45 -34.10 16.14
N PRO A 40 -9.38 -33.29 16.01
CA PRO A 40 -8.09 -33.56 16.65
C PRO A 40 -8.23 -33.82 18.15
N ASN A 41 -7.53 -34.85 18.65
CA ASN A 41 -7.49 -35.23 20.06
C ASN A 41 -8.85 -35.58 20.68
N SER A 42 -9.83 -35.98 19.87
CA SER A 42 -11.13 -36.43 20.36
C SER A 42 -11.62 -37.68 19.63
N ASN A 43 -12.47 -38.45 20.30
CA ASN A 43 -13.27 -39.50 19.66
C ASN A 43 -14.56 -38.95 19.03
N SER A 44 -14.69 -37.62 18.95
CA SER A 44 -15.84 -36.95 18.35
C SER A 44 -15.58 -36.68 16.88
N GLY A 45 -16.60 -36.91 16.06
CA GLY A 45 -16.52 -36.72 14.62
C GLY A 45 -17.89 -36.54 14.00
N PHE A 46 -17.93 -36.45 12.68
CA PHE A 46 -19.16 -36.35 11.90
C PHE A 46 -19.01 -37.05 10.56
N CYS A 47 -20.14 -37.53 10.03
CA CYS A 47 -20.22 -38.11 8.69
C CYS A 47 -20.43 -37.00 7.66
N VAL A 48 -19.59 -36.95 6.63
CA VAL A 48 -19.65 -35.92 5.56
C VAL A 48 -20.58 -36.35 4.42
N GLY A 49 -20.75 -37.65 4.21
CA GLY A 49 -21.61 -38.20 3.15
C GLY A 49 -21.21 -39.61 2.74
N THR A 50 -21.91 -40.14 1.74
CA THR A 50 -21.62 -41.44 1.12
C THR A 50 -20.61 -41.30 -0.04
N TYR A 51 -19.90 -42.37 -0.35
CA TYR A 51 -19.04 -42.45 -1.54
C TYR A 51 -19.14 -43.84 -2.18
N TYR A 52 -18.90 -43.92 -3.49
CA TYR A 52 -18.93 -45.19 -4.20
C TYR A 52 -17.61 -45.96 -4.04
N VAL A 53 -17.69 -47.23 -3.65
CA VAL A 53 -16.55 -48.17 -3.72
C VAL A 53 -16.55 -48.96 -5.03
N ALA A 54 -15.42 -49.60 -5.36
CA ALA A 54 -15.26 -50.33 -6.63
C ALA A 54 -16.29 -51.46 -6.84
N SER A 55 -16.84 -52.02 -5.76
CA SER A 55 -17.88 -53.06 -5.79
C SER A 55 -19.29 -52.50 -6.00
N GLU A 56 -19.50 -51.18 -5.87
CA GLU A 56 -20.81 -50.55 -6.01
C GLU A 56 -21.04 -50.08 -7.45
N THR A 57 -22.26 -50.29 -7.95
CA THR A 57 -22.63 -49.84 -9.29
C THR A 57 -22.97 -48.35 -9.24
N LYS A 58 -22.11 -47.51 -9.84
CA LYS A 58 -22.42 -46.09 -9.99
C LYS A 58 -23.67 -45.92 -10.87
N PRO A 59 -24.56 -44.96 -10.56
CA PRO A 59 -25.64 -44.62 -11.48
C PRO A 59 -25.03 -44.08 -12.78
N LEU A 60 -25.23 -44.82 -13.87
CA LEU A 60 -24.80 -44.42 -15.21
C LEU A 60 -25.79 -43.38 -15.74
N SER A 61 -25.36 -42.12 -15.92
CA SER A 61 -26.00 -41.26 -16.91
C SER A 61 -25.43 -41.58 -18.29
N LYS A 62 -26.29 -41.75 -19.28
CA LYS A 62 -25.89 -42.03 -20.68
C LYS A 62 -25.20 -40.83 -21.36
N ASP A 63 -25.19 -39.66 -20.72
CA ASP A 63 -24.85 -38.37 -21.33
C ASP A 63 -23.99 -37.44 -20.42
N GLY A 64 -23.54 -37.91 -19.26
CA GLY A 64 -22.77 -37.07 -18.33
C GLY A 64 -23.62 -36.13 -17.45
N SER A 65 -24.96 -36.27 -17.47
CA SER A 65 -25.84 -35.61 -16.50
C SER A 65 -25.69 -36.20 -15.09
N GLN A 66 -26.05 -35.45 -14.05
CA GLN A 66 -26.13 -35.98 -12.67
C GLN A 66 -27.26 -37.02 -12.62
N ALA A 67 -26.92 -38.31 -12.50
CA ALA A 67 -27.90 -39.35 -12.24
C ALA A 67 -28.10 -39.49 -10.72
N THR A 68 -29.33 -39.22 -10.26
CA THR A 68 -29.75 -39.48 -8.88
C THR A 68 -30.79 -40.58 -8.92
N TRP A 69 -30.58 -41.69 -8.22
CA TRP A 69 -31.70 -42.57 -7.85
C TRP A 69 -32.44 -41.85 -6.73
N LEU A 70 -33.62 -41.33 -7.04
CA LEU A 70 -34.61 -40.99 -6.05
C LEU A 70 -35.80 -41.90 -6.28
N ASP A 71 -36.37 -42.45 -5.22
CA ASP A 71 -37.75 -42.95 -5.25
C ASP A 71 -38.75 -41.79 -5.45
N ASN A 72 -38.29 -40.52 -5.51
CA ASN A 72 -39.12 -39.35 -5.77
C ASN A 72 -38.31 -38.14 -6.32
N PRO A 73 -38.55 -37.66 -7.56
CA PRO A 73 -37.68 -36.69 -8.22
C PRO A 73 -37.97 -35.26 -7.75
N MET A 74 -37.14 -34.74 -6.84
CA MET A 74 -36.98 -33.30 -6.64
C MET A 74 -35.52 -32.95 -6.89
N ILE A 75 -35.34 -31.96 -7.76
CA ILE A 75 -34.07 -31.49 -8.33
C ILE A 75 -33.09 -31.11 -7.21
N ASN A 76 -32.07 -31.95 -7.01
CA ASN A 76 -30.95 -31.70 -6.09
C ASN A 76 -29.70 -31.43 -6.92
N SER A 77 -29.23 -30.18 -6.95
CA SER A 77 -27.87 -29.87 -7.35
C SER A 77 -26.92 -30.20 -6.18
N THR A 78 -26.48 -31.45 -6.14
CA THR A 78 -25.47 -31.89 -5.16
C THR A 78 -24.14 -31.21 -5.47
N ILE A 79 -23.50 -30.62 -4.45
CA ILE A 79 -22.08 -30.28 -4.48
C ILE A 79 -21.32 -31.62 -4.49
N GLY A 80 -20.99 -32.11 -5.69
CA GLY A 80 -20.25 -33.35 -5.85
C GLY A 80 -18.76 -33.11 -5.68
N PHE A 81 -18.21 -33.48 -4.52
CA PHE A 81 -16.77 -33.62 -4.34
C PHE A 81 -16.32 -34.89 -5.06
N ARG A 82 -15.37 -34.81 -5.99
CA ARG A 82 -14.85 -35.97 -6.74
C ARG A 82 -13.38 -36.20 -6.42
N ALA A 83 -12.99 -37.48 -6.46
CA ALA A 83 -11.67 -37.93 -6.05
C ALA A 83 -10.54 -37.29 -6.90
N PRO A 84 -9.32 -37.14 -6.36
CA PRO A 84 -8.16 -36.52 -7.01
C PRO A 84 -7.83 -37.07 -8.41
N ASN A 85 -8.30 -38.28 -8.73
CA ASN A 85 -7.98 -38.99 -9.97
C ASN A 85 -9.08 -38.87 -11.04
N SER A 86 -10.12 -38.05 -10.84
CA SER A 86 -11.14 -37.85 -11.86
C SER A 86 -10.68 -36.78 -12.86
N ASN A 87 -10.13 -37.20 -13.99
CA ASN A 87 -9.80 -36.34 -15.15
C ASN A 87 -11.05 -35.75 -15.86
N GLN A 88 -12.15 -35.49 -15.13
CA GLN A 88 -13.36 -34.96 -15.74
C GLN A 88 -13.32 -33.42 -15.81
N LYS A 89 -12.87 -32.94 -16.97
CA LYS A 89 -12.84 -31.55 -17.45
C LYS A 89 -14.15 -30.73 -17.25
N ASN A 90 -15.28 -31.34 -16.88
CA ASN A 90 -16.61 -30.74 -17.00
C ASN A 90 -17.31 -30.38 -15.68
N ALA A 91 -16.68 -30.60 -14.51
CA ALA A 91 -17.31 -30.22 -13.24
C ALA A 91 -17.17 -28.69 -13.00
N PRO A 92 -18.26 -27.98 -12.64
CA PRO A 92 -18.20 -26.54 -12.38
C PRO A 92 -17.44 -26.18 -11.10
N TYR A 93 -17.29 -27.14 -10.18
CA TYR A 93 -16.55 -27.03 -8.92
C TYR A 93 -15.56 -28.18 -8.82
N ASN A 94 -14.31 -27.90 -8.46
CA ASN A 94 -13.26 -28.90 -8.26
C ASN A 94 -12.47 -28.64 -6.97
N PHE A 95 -11.83 -29.69 -6.47
CA PHE A 95 -10.84 -29.60 -5.40
C PHE A 95 -9.52 -30.15 -5.90
N ALA A 96 -8.42 -29.52 -5.51
CA ALA A 96 -7.08 -30.05 -5.77
C ALA A 96 -6.25 -29.99 -4.49
N VAL A 97 -5.43 -31.01 -4.28
CA VAL A 97 -4.39 -30.98 -3.25
C VAL A 97 -3.08 -30.91 -4.01
N VAL A 98 -2.37 -29.80 -3.85
CA VAL A 98 -1.11 -29.56 -4.56
C VAL A 98 0.01 -29.59 -3.53
N GLU A 99 1.00 -30.43 -3.81
CA GLU A 99 2.18 -30.60 -2.98
C GLU A 99 3.42 -30.36 -3.84
N GLY A 100 4.45 -29.75 -3.26
CA GLY A 100 5.69 -29.49 -3.97
C GLY A 100 6.72 -28.75 -3.13
N GLN A 101 7.73 -28.21 -3.83
CA GLN A 101 8.74 -27.35 -3.23
C GLN A 101 8.77 -26.00 -3.93
N ARG A 102 8.80 -24.91 -3.16
CA ARG A 102 8.95 -23.52 -3.62
C ARG A 102 10.20 -22.93 -2.96
N GLY A 103 11.21 -22.62 -3.78
CA GLY A 103 12.56 -22.20 -3.35
C GLY A 103 13.17 -23.04 -2.21
N GLY A 104 13.03 -24.36 -2.29
CA GLY A 104 13.60 -25.30 -1.32
C GLY A 104 12.72 -25.57 -0.08
N VAL A 105 11.56 -24.92 0.04
CA VAL A 105 10.60 -25.16 1.13
C VAL A 105 9.44 -26.01 0.61
N GLU A 106 9.13 -27.09 1.32
CA GLU A 106 7.97 -27.92 1.02
C GLU A 106 6.67 -27.18 1.33
N TYR A 107 5.67 -27.34 0.47
CA TYR A 107 4.34 -26.79 0.68
C TYR A 107 3.27 -27.83 0.38
N THR A 108 2.15 -27.68 1.08
CA THR A 108 0.90 -28.40 0.84
C THR A 108 -0.23 -27.39 0.79
N GLU A 109 -1.02 -27.44 -0.28
CA GLU A 109 -2.11 -26.51 -0.51
C GLU A 109 -3.40 -27.26 -0.87
N ILE A 110 -4.53 -26.84 -0.31
CA ILE A 110 -5.85 -27.29 -0.71
C ILE A 110 -6.50 -26.17 -1.52
N TRP A 111 -6.89 -26.50 -2.74
CA TRP A 111 -7.53 -25.58 -3.66
C TRP A 111 -9.01 -25.93 -3.81
N ILE A 112 -9.87 -24.92 -3.67
CA ILE A 112 -11.29 -24.94 -4.00
C ILE A 112 -11.43 -24.14 -5.29
N LEU A 113 -11.87 -24.79 -6.36
CA LEU A 113 -11.82 -24.25 -7.71
C LEU A 113 -13.24 -24.13 -8.28
N VAL A 114 -13.58 -22.95 -8.82
CA VAL A 114 -14.80 -22.71 -9.59
C VAL A 114 -14.43 -22.43 -11.04
N ASN A 115 -15.06 -23.14 -11.97
CA ASN A 115 -14.73 -23.08 -13.41
C ASN A 115 -13.24 -23.34 -13.70
N ALA A 116 -12.57 -24.13 -12.86
CA ALA A 116 -11.18 -24.50 -13.03
C ALA A 116 -10.89 -25.88 -12.42
N TRP A 117 -9.78 -26.49 -12.84
CA TRP A 117 -9.24 -27.73 -12.29
C TRP A 117 -7.71 -27.68 -12.32
N TYR A 118 -7.05 -28.53 -11.54
CA TYR A 118 -5.59 -28.67 -11.58
C TYR A 118 -5.21 -29.91 -12.39
N ASP A 119 -4.43 -29.70 -13.45
CA ASP A 119 -3.87 -30.75 -14.28
C ASP A 119 -2.56 -31.23 -13.66
N TYR A 120 -2.59 -32.41 -13.04
CA TYR A 120 -1.41 -32.99 -12.39
C TYR A 120 -0.34 -33.46 -13.37
N ASP A 121 -0.71 -33.77 -14.62
CA ASP A 121 0.25 -34.21 -15.64
C ASP A 121 1.07 -33.01 -16.13
N THR A 122 0.40 -31.90 -16.43
CA THR A 122 1.09 -30.67 -16.87
C THR A 122 1.52 -29.76 -15.72
N LYS A 123 1.05 -30.04 -14.49
CA LYS A 123 1.21 -29.22 -13.28
C LYS A 123 0.70 -27.79 -13.47
N ARG A 124 -0.50 -27.64 -14.04
CA ARG A 124 -1.09 -26.33 -14.38
C ARG A 124 -2.56 -26.25 -13.98
N PHE A 125 -2.99 -25.08 -13.54
CA PHE A 125 -4.42 -24.78 -13.47
C PHE A 125 -5.03 -24.56 -14.86
N LYS A 126 -6.20 -25.13 -15.09
CA LYS A 126 -6.93 -25.11 -16.36
C LYS A 126 -8.35 -24.59 -16.15
N ARG A 127 -8.87 -23.79 -17.06
CA ARG A 127 -10.27 -23.35 -17.10
C ARG A 127 -11.14 -24.46 -17.68
N VAL A 128 -12.34 -24.59 -17.13
CA VAL A 128 -13.38 -25.45 -17.74
C VAL A 128 -14.04 -24.74 -18.91
N ASN A 129 -14.48 -23.49 -18.68
CA ASN A 129 -15.04 -22.60 -19.68
C ASN A 129 -14.16 -21.35 -19.83
N VAL A 130 -13.51 -21.22 -20.98
CA VAL A 130 -12.59 -20.11 -21.30
C VAL A 130 -13.27 -18.74 -21.37
N ASP A 131 -14.58 -18.68 -21.59
CA ASP A 131 -15.32 -17.42 -21.67
C ASP A 131 -15.61 -16.83 -20.29
N ASN A 132 -15.74 -17.68 -19.27
CA ASN A 132 -16.17 -17.28 -17.94
C ASN A 132 -14.99 -17.08 -16.99
N PHE A 133 -15.23 -16.36 -15.90
CA PHE A 133 -14.26 -16.26 -14.81
C PHE A 133 -13.99 -17.63 -14.19
N SER A 134 -12.75 -17.84 -13.78
CA SER A 134 -12.38 -18.90 -12.84
C SER A 134 -11.98 -18.24 -11.55
N PHE A 135 -12.39 -18.79 -10.41
CA PHE A 135 -12.04 -18.23 -9.12
C PHE A 135 -12.09 -19.31 -8.06
N GLY A 136 -11.53 -19.03 -6.89
CA GLY A 136 -11.43 -20.05 -5.88
C GLY A 136 -10.66 -19.62 -4.65
N TRP A 137 -10.49 -20.58 -3.76
CA TRP A 137 -9.77 -20.41 -2.52
C TRP A 137 -8.58 -21.36 -2.52
N GLN A 138 -7.44 -20.91 -2.02
CA GLN A 138 -6.26 -21.73 -1.75
C GLN A 138 -6.02 -21.66 -0.25
N LEU A 139 -5.99 -22.81 0.40
CA LEU A 139 -5.68 -22.97 1.81
C LEU A 139 -4.27 -23.56 1.88
N GLN A 140 -3.32 -22.78 2.34
CA GLN A 140 -1.91 -23.18 2.46
C GLN A 140 -1.66 -23.73 3.87
N GLY A 141 -1.19 -24.98 3.94
CA GLY A 141 -0.88 -25.70 5.18
C GLY A 141 0.61 -25.80 5.49
N GLY A 142 1.47 -25.05 4.79
CA GLY A 142 2.93 -25.05 4.93
C GLY A 142 3.61 -24.31 3.78
N GLY A 143 4.93 -24.13 3.85
CA GLY A 143 5.70 -23.34 2.88
C GLY A 143 5.98 -21.91 3.34
N THR A 144 6.48 -21.06 2.44
CA THR A 144 6.87 -19.67 2.71
C THR A 144 6.18 -18.70 1.74
N TYR A 145 6.30 -17.38 1.95
CA TYR A 145 5.79 -16.41 0.96
C TYR A 145 6.58 -16.56 -0.36
N PRO A 146 5.91 -16.51 -1.52
CA PRO A 146 6.63 -16.45 -2.80
C PRO A 146 7.61 -15.27 -2.82
N GLY A 147 8.90 -15.55 -3.05
CA GLY A 147 9.98 -14.55 -3.04
C GLY A 147 10.64 -14.33 -1.66
N GLU A 148 10.14 -14.94 -0.60
CA GLU A 148 10.68 -14.86 0.76
C GLU A 148 11.30 -16.18 1.23
N GLU A 149 11.64 -17.08 0.30
CA GLU A 149 12.16 -18.40 0.63
C GLU A 149 13.49 -18.36 1.41
N THR A 150 14.16 -17.21 1.41
CA THR A 150 15.48 -16.98 2.03
C THR A 150 15.42 -16.27 3.39
N ILE A 151 14.26 -15.76 3.83
CA ILE A 151 14.19 -14.96 5.08
C ILE A 151 13.89 -15.80 6.34
N GLY A 152 13.78 -17.12 6.20
CA GLY A 152 13.71 -18.04 7.33
C GLY A 152 12.31 -18.33 7.87
N ASP A 153 11.26 -17.92 7.17
CA ASP A 153 9.88 -18.21 7.53
C ASP A 153 9.37 -19.41 6.73
N PHE A 154 9.56 -20.62 7.30
CA PHE A 154 9.39 -21.88 6.58
C PHE A 154 7.99 -22.49 6.69
N ILE A 155 7.11 -21.95 7.55
CA ILE A 155 5.77 -22.49 7.80
C ILE A 155 4.77 -21.34 7.89
N ASN A 156 4.21 -20.99 6.73
CA ASN A 156 3.12 -20.03 6.61
C ASN A 156 1.80 -20.75 6.42
N GLN A 157 0.79 -20.26 7.13
CA GLN A 157 -0.59 -20.72 7.01
C GLN A 157 -1.42 -19.59 6.46
N GLY A 158 -2.16 -19.85 5.38
CA GLY A 158 -2.88 -18.77 4.72
C GLY A 158 -4.08 -19.24 3.93
N VAL A 159 -4.96 -18.29 3.68
CA VAL A 159 -6.09 -18.44 2.78
C VAL A 159 -5.97 -17.37 1.71
N ASN A 160 -5.97 -17.80 0.46
CA ASN A 160 -5.85 -16.91 -0.68
C ASN A 160 -7.13 -17.00 -1.52
N LEU A 161 -7.76 -15.86 -1.79
CA LEU A 161 -8.84 -15.75 -2.77
C LEU A 161 -8.21 -15.39 -4.12
N TRP A 162 -8.40 -16.23 -5.13
CA TRP A 162 -7.88 -15.97 -6.47
C TRP A 162 -9.00 -15.90 -7.49
N LYS A 163 -8.78 -15.10 -8.54
CA LYS A 163 -9.67 -14.92 -9.68
C LYS A 163 -8.86 -14.76 -10.95
N ALA A 164 -9.22 -15.51 -11.99
CA ALA A 164 -8.68 -15.43 -13.33
C ALA A 164 -9.76 -15.03 -14.34
N ASN A 165 -9.43 -14.10 -15.24
CA ASN A 165 -10.35 -13.65 -16.29
C ASN A 165 -10.63 -14.75 -17.31
N GLY A 166 -11.86 -14.79 -17.81
CA GLY A 166 -12.24 -15.47 -19.04
C GLY A 166 -12.37 -14.46 -20.19
N LYS A 167 -12.57 -14.95 -21.43
CA LYS A 167 -12.64 -14.10 -22.64
C LYS A 167 -13.69 -13.00 -22.55
N LYS A 168 -14.83 -13.23 -21.89
CA LYS A 168 -15.91 -12.23 -21.78
C LYS A 168 -15.58 -11.09 -20.82
N ALA A 169 -14.50 -11.18 -20.06
CA ALA A 169 -13.97 -10.06 -19.29
C ALA A 169 -13.39 -8.95 -20.18
N TYR A 170 -13.09 -9.27 -21.45
CA TYR A 170 -12.42 -8.39 -22.40
C TYR A 170 -13.35 -8.03 -23.56
N ALA A 171 -13.21 -6.80 -24.07
CA ALA A 171 -13.95 -6.33 -25.24
C ALA A 171 -13.61 -7.16 -26.48
N VAL A 172 -14.52 -7.22 -27.46
CA VAL A 172 -14.21 -7.82 -28.77
C VAL A 172 -13.09 -6.99 -29.41
N GLY A 173 -12.00 -7.66 -29.82
CA GLY A 173 -10.82 -7.01 -30.41
C GLY A 173 -9.71 -6.63 -29.41
N ASP A 174 -9.92 -6.84 -28.10
CA ASP A 174 -8.84 -6.74 -27.12
C ASP A 174 -7.86 -7.92 -27.28
N PRO A 175 -6.55 -7.69 -27.49
CA PRO A 175 -5.57 -8.75 -27.63
C PRO A 175 -5.56 -9.75 -26.45
N MET A 176 -5.91 -9.29 -25.24
CA MET A 176 -5.97 -10.15 -24.06
C MET A 176 -7.09 -11.18 -24.15
N ARG A 177 -8.16 -10.88 -24.91
CA ARG A 177 -9.25 -11.82 -25.18
C ARG A 177 -8.77 -13.04 -25.95
N ASP A 178 -7.90 -12.83 -26.94
CA ASP A 178 -7.38 -13.90 -27.80
C ASP A 178 -6.30 -14.71 -27.10
N GLN A 179 -5.53 -14.07 -26.22
CA GLN A 179 -4.54 -14.74 -25.35
C GLN A 179 -5.20 -15.57 -24.24
N THR A 180 -6.44 -15.27 -23.85
CA THR A 180 -7.14 -16.00 -22.78
C THR A 180 -7.54 -17.40 -23.27
N GLY A 181 -6.72 -18.38 -22.90
CA GLY A 181 -6.90 -19.79 -23.25
C GLY A 181 -7.44 -20.66 -22.12
N GLU A 182 -7.32 -21.97 -22.31
CA GLU A 182 -7.63 -22.97 -21.28
C GLU A 182 -6.67 -22.85 -20.09
N ASP A 183 -5.38 -22.62 -20.33
CA ASP A 183 -4.41 -22.50 -19.25
C ASP A 183 -4.59 -21.22 -18.41
N ILE A 184 -4.60 -21.37 -17.09
CA ILE A 184 -4.60 -20.28 -16.12
C ILE A 184 -3.15 -19.93 -15.79
N GLY A 185 -2.56 -19.10 -16.63
CA GLY A 185 -1.15 -18.73 -16.56
C GLY A 185 -0.61 -18.41 -17.95
N VAL A 186 0.67 -18.07 -18.04
CA VAL A 186 1.32 -17.83 -19.32
C VAL A 186 2.71 -18.45 -19.34
N GLN A 187 3.14 -18.89 -20.51
CA GLN A 187 4.55 -19.20 -20.74
C GLN A 187 5.29 -17.88 -21.01
N LEU A 188 6.32 -17.61 -20.21
CA LEU A 188 7.18 -16.46 -20.37
C LEU A 188 8.12 -16.65 -21.58
N PRO A 189 8.72 -15.57 -22.13
CA PRO A 189 9.63 -15.65 -23.27
C PRO A 189 10.86 -16.57 -23.04
N ASP A 190 11.25 -16.77 -21.78
CA ASP A 190 12.33 -17.68 -21.39
C ASP A 190 11.90 -19.16 -21.33
N GLY A 191 10.64 -19.45 -21.68
CA GLY A 191 10.06 -20.79 -21.67
C GLY A 191 9.50 -21.22 -20.32
N THR A 192 9.71 -20.45 -19.24
CA THR A 192 9.19 -20.76 -17.91
C THR A 192 7.68 -20.52 -17.84
N TRP A 193 7.02 -21.22 -16.94
CA TRP A 193 5.58 -21.07 -16.72
C TRP A 193 5.33 -20.15 -15.52
N ARG A 194 4.50 -19.12 -15.71
CA ARG A 194 4.05 -18.25 -14.62
C ARG A 194 2.55 -18.42 -14.43
N GLU A 195 2.19 -18.97 -13.28
CA GLU A 195 0.81 -19.00 -12.81
C GLU A 195 0.45 -17.65 -12.20
N TYR A 196 -0.68 -17.08 -12.62
CA TYR A 196 -1.23 -15.80 -12.15
C TYR A 196 -0.32 -14.57 -12.44
N GLY A 197 -0.93 -13.38 -12.57
CA GLY A 197 -0.23 -12.11 -12.83
C GLY A 197 -0.28 -11.60 -14.28
N VAL A 198 -0.18 -12.47 -15.31
CA VAL A 198 -0.14 -11.98 -16.71
C VAL A 198 -1.51 -11.87 -17.38
N MET A 199 -2.53 -12.64 -16.94
CA MET A 199 -3.89 -12.58 -17.49
C MET A 199 -4.87 -11.71 -16.68
N LEU A 200 -4.36 -10.67 -15.99
CA LEU A 200 -5.17 -9.68 -15.24
C LEU A 200 -6.15 -10.29 -14.22
N GLY A 201 -5.79 -11.46 -13.70
CA GLY A 201 -6.40 -12.02 -12.49
C GLY A 201 -5.93 -11.28 -11.25
N TRP A 202 -6.71 -11.32 -10.18
CA TRP A 202 -6.30 -10.83 -8.87
C TRP A 202 -6.22 -12.00 -7.90
N ASN A 203 -5.22 -11.95 -7.02
CA ASN A 203 -5.11 -12.82 -5.87
C ASN A 203 -5.07 -11.92 -4.64
N ASN A 204 -5.89 -12.22 -3.65
CA ASN A 204 -5.85 -11.64 -2.32
C ASN A 204 -5.37 -12.70 -1.36
N HIS A 205 -4.25 -12.41 -0.71
CA HIS A 205 -3.60 -13.25 0.26
C HIS A 205 -3.97 -12.82 1.66
N PHE A 206 -4.45 -13.77 2.48
CA PHE A 206 -4.58 -13.63 3.92
C PHE A 206 -3.66 -14.67 4.53
N MET A 207 -2.45 -14.27 4.90
CA MET A 207 -1.45 -15.18 5.46
C MET A 207 -1.16 -14.82 6.91
N CYS A 208 -1.05 -15.84 7.75
CA CYS A 208 -0.50 -15.73 9.09
C CYS A 208 0.90 -16.38 9.07
N ASP A 209 1.90 -15.60 9.45
CA ASP A 209 3.24 -16.12 9.65
C ASP A 209 3.33 -16.98 10.92
N SER A 210 4.45 -17.69 11.06
CA SER A 210 4.74 -18.55 12.21
C SER A 210 4.79 -17.81 13.56
N TYR A 211 4.88 -16.48 13.57
CA TYR A 211 4.92 -15.61 14.75
C TYR A 211 3.56 -14.94 15.05
N GLY A 212 2.52 -15.25 14.28
CA GLY A 212 1.18 -14.67 14.42
C GLY A 212 1.01 -13.29 13.76
N GLY A 213 1.97 -12.85 12.95
CA GLY A 213 1.81 -11.69 12.08
C GLY A 213 0.85 -12.01 10.93
N MET A 214 -0.10 -11.11 10.67
CA MET A 214 -1.05 -11.27 9.58
C MET A 214 -0.68 -10.33 8.43
N THR A 215 -0.42 -10.92 7.26
CA THR A 215 -0.22 -10.21 6.00
C THR A 215 -1.49 -10.30 5.17
N ILE A 216 -2.09 -9.15 4.87
CA ILE A 216 -3.17 -9.03 3.88
C ILE A 216 -2.58 -8.34 2.65
N GLY A 217 -2.32 -9.12 1.60
CA GLY A 217 -1.72 -8.66 0.35
C GLY A 217 -2.62 -8.95 -0.85
N GLY A 218 -2.45 -8.25 -1.96
CA GLY A 218 -3.18 -8.57 -3.18
C GLY A 218 -3.55 -7.37 -4.06
N ALA A 219 -3.98 -7.68 -5.27
CA ALA A 219 -4.35 -6.68 -6.28
C ALA A 219 -5.75 -6.05 -6.04
N GLY A 220 -6.49 -6.45 -5.00
CA GLY A 220 -7.83 -5.89 -4.76
C GLY A 220 -8.52 -6.40 -3.50
N PHE A 221 -7.98 -6.09 -2.31
CA PHE A 221 -8.73 -6.26 -1.06
C PHE A 221 -9.63 -5.04 -0.80
N GLU A 222 -10.94 -5.28 -0.74
CA GLU A 222 -12.01 -4.29 -0.64
C GLU A 222 -12.89 -4.64 0.58
N ILE A 223 -13.06 -3.71 1.52
CA ILE A 223 -14.00 -3.86 2.65
C ILE A 223 -15.12 -2.85 2.43
N ASP A 224 -16.30 -3.33 2.04
CA ASP A 224 -17.50 -2.50 1.86
C ASP A 224 -18.28 -2.39 3.18
N GLY A 225 -18.58 -1.15 3.55
CA GLY A 225 -19.64 -0.78 4.46
C GLY A 225 -20.62 0.14 3.73
N ALA A 226 -21.69 -0.45 3.19
CA ALA A 226 -22.88 0.22 2.67
C ALA A 226 -22.73 1.08 1.38
N GLY A 227 -22.22 0.50 0.29
CA GLY A 227 -22.87 0.57 -1.02
C GLY A 227 -23.11 1.93 -1.71
N ILE A 228 -22.48 3.04 -1.30
CA ILE A 228 -22.52 4.32 -2.04
C ILE A 228 -21.13 4.98 -2.02
N SER A 229 -20.56 5.13 -3.22
CA SER A 229 -19.26 5.75 -3.58
C SER A 229 -18.99 7.12 -2.90
N PRO A 230 -17.74 7.51 -2.55
CA PRO A 230 -16.48 7.21 -3.24
C PRO A 230 -15.55 6.18 -2.57
N PHE A 231 -14.83 5.45 -3.42
CA PHE A 231 -13.99 4.29 -3.14
C PHE A 231 -12.79 4.61 -2.25
N ASN A 232 -12.65 3.95 -1.10
CA ASN A 232 -11.49 4.06 -0.22
C ASN A 232 -10.80 2.71 -0.07
N ARG A 233 -9.52 2.61 -0.47
CA ARG A 233 -8.68 1.44 -0.19
C ARG A 233 -7.97 1.65 1.15
N VAL A 234 -8.29 0.84 2.14
CA VAL A 234 -7.58 0.81 3.42
C VAL A 234 -6.46 -0.23 3.33
N SER A 235 -5.23 0.22 3.13
CA SER A 235 -4.06 -0.63 3.26
C SER A 235 -3.58 -0.56 4.71
N LEU A 236 -3.90 -1.58 5.50
CA LEU A 236 -3.35 -1.76 6.85
C LEU A 236 -1.96 -2.40 6.76
N GLY A 237 -1.07 -1.76 6.00
CA GLY A 237 0.33 -2.16 5.92
C GLY A 237 1.17 -1.25 6.80
N ARG A 238 2.01 -1.84 7.66
CA ARG A 238 3.20 -1.15 8.19
C ARG A 238 4.02 -0.69 6.98
N PHE A 239 4.44 0.57 6.92
CA PHE A 239 5.42 0.96 5.91
C PHE A 239 6.65 0.05 6.07
N SER A 240 6.91 -0.81 5.09
CA SER A 240 8.02 -1.76 5.09
C SER A 240 9.38 -1.09 4.82
N GLY A 241 9.38 0.23 4.61
CA GLY A 241 10.59 1.05 4.57
C GLY A 241 11.29 1.01 5.92
N LYS A 242 12.21 0.05 6.09
CA LYS A 242 13.15 -0.04 7.23
C LYS A 242 13.80 1.34 7.48
N SER A 243 14.33 1.58 8.67
CA SER A 243 15.15 2.78 8.91
C SER A 243 16.60 2.54 8.44
N GLU A 244 17.29 3.59 7.97
CA GLU A 244 18.76 3.55 7.81
C GLU A 244 19.49 3.37 9.15
N ASN A 245 18.86 3.77 10.25
CA ASN A 245 19.38 3.61 11.60
C ASN A 245 18.75 2.34 12.22
N PRO A 246 19.52 1.25 12.41
CA PRO A 246 18.99 0.00 12.98
C PRO A 246 18.50 0.16 14.42
N ASP A 247 18.98 1.17 15.14
CA ASP A 247 18.57 1.48 16.51
C ASP A 247 17.37 2.43 16.57
N ARG A 248 16.86 2.88 15.41
CA ARG A 248 15.72 3.79 15.37
C ARG A 248 14.47 3.08 15.89
N PRO A 249 13.78 3.65 16.89
CA PRO A 249 12.55 3.08 17.40
C PRO A 249 11.49 3.05 16.28
N VAL A 250 10.78 1.91 16.14
CA VAL A 250 9.70 1.69 15.15
C VAL A 250 8.62 2.78 15.19
N GLN A 251 8.43 3.36 16.37
CA GLN A 251 7.66 4.56 16.71
C GLN A 251 7.82 5.70 15.70
N GLU A 252 9.03 5.92 15.21
CA GLU A 252 9.38 7.08 14.41
C GLU A 252 9.13 6.89 12.91
N TYR A 253 8.66 5.70 12.50
CA TYR A 253 8.53 5.37 11.07
C TYR A 253 7.38 4.45 10.67
N GLY A 254 6.55 3.98 11.62
CA GLY A 254 5.30 3.31 11.30
C GLY A 254 4.25 4.31 10.81
N TYR A 255 3.73 4.12 9.59
CA TYR A 255 2.67 4.94 9.02
C TYR A 255 1.43 4.10 8.74
N LEU A 256 0.25 4.69 8.96
CA LEU A 256 -1.02 4.13 8.51
C LEU A 256 -1.41 4.78 7.16
N TYR A 257 -1.62 3.97 6.12
CA TYR A 257 -1.96 4.44 4.78
C TYR A 257 -3.47 4.50 4.58
N ASN A 258 -4.00 5.70 4.33
CA ASN A 258 -5.23 5.85 3.56
C ASN A 258 -4.87 6.54 2.24
N ALA A 259 -4.65 5.75 1.19
CA ALA A 259 -4.31 6.26 -0.13
C ALA A 259 -5.46 5.95 -1.10
N MET A 260 -6.14 6.99 -1.57
CA MET A 260 -7.18 6.90 -2.62
C MET A 260 -6.62 6.72 -4.04
N LEU A 261 -5.34 6.36 -4.21
CA LEU A 261 -4.70 6.36 -5.54
C LEU A 261 -3.94 5.05 -5.80
N TRP A 262 -4.50 4.26 -6.72
CA TRP A 262 -3.92 3.06 -7.35
C TRP A 262 -2.42 3.20 -7.72
N ASN A 263 -1.99 4.40 -8.10
CA ASN A 263 -0.62 4.68 -8.54
C ASN A 263 0.44 4.71 -7.42
N THR A 264 0.07 4.81 -6.15
CA THR A 264 1.05 4.87 -5.06
C THR A 264 1.66 3.50 -4.77
N GLN A 265 0.90 2.41 -4.91
CA GLN A 265 1.42 1.05 -4.78
C GLN A 265 2.35 0.69 -5.95
N HIS A 266 1.96 0.98 -7.20
CA HIS A 266 2.84 0.76 -8.35
C HIS A 266 4.05 1.70 -8.37
N GLY A 267 3.93 2.93 -7.87
CA GLY A 267 5.08 3.83 -7.70
C GLY A 267 6.07 3.38 -6.62
N LEU A 268 5.63 2.57 -5.65
CA LEU A 268 6.50 1.90 -4.67
C LEU A 268 7.06 0.59 -5.22
N TRP A 269 6.25 -0.23 -5.89
CA TRP A 269 6.66 -1.52 -6.45
C TRP A 269 7.62 -1.35 -7.63
N ASN A 270 7.27 -0.52 -8.62
CA ASN A 270 8.17 -0.22 -9.73
C ASN A 270 9.41 0.55 -9.25
N LYS A 271 9.42 1.09 -8.02
CA LYS A 271 10.65 1.61 -7.44
C LYS A 271 11.57 0.49 -6.97
N ASP A 272 11.01 -0.53 -6.31
CA ASP A 272 11.79 -1.69 -5.88
C ASP A 272 12.44 -2.40 -7.08
N GLU A 273 11.76 -2.40 -8.24
CA GLU A 273 12.25 -3.01 -9.49
C GLU A 273 13.09 -2.05 -10.37
N ASP A 274 12.66 -0.81 -10.63
CA ASP A 274 13.29 0.08 -11.63
C ASP A 274 14.09 1.26 -11.02
N GLN A 275 14.17 1.38 -9.69
CA GLN A 275 14.90 2.47 -8.99
C GLN A 275 14.48 3.90 -9.40
N LEU A 276 13.27 4.04 -9.94
CA LEU A 276 12.68 5.31 -10.38
C LEU A 276 12.33 6.24 -9.19
N PRO A 277 12.16 7.55 -9.44
CA PRO A 277 11.67 8.45 -8.39
C PRO A 277 10.24 8.03 -7.99
N GLY A 278 10.00 8.01 -6.68
CA GLY A 278 8.72 7.63 -6.10
C GLY A 278 7.98 8.84 -5.54
N TYR A 279 6.66 8.84 -5.61
CA TYR A 279 5.82 9.85 -5.00
C TYR A 279 4.77 9.21 -4.10
N TYR A 280 4.53 9.86 -2.96
CA TYR A 280 3.53 9.44 -1.99
C TYR A 280 2.62 10.62 -1.67
N TYR A 281 1.31 10.42 -1.74
CA TYR A 281 0.32 11.39 -1.31
C TYR A 281 -0.70 10.69 -0.41
N GLY A 282 -0.97 11.24 0.76
CA GLY A 282 -1.94 10.67 1.68
C GLY A 282 -1.84 11.23 3.08
N MET A 283 -2.51 10.55 4.02
CA MET A 283 -2.38 10.82 5.45
C MET A 283 -1.24 10.01 6.05
N GLN A 284 -0.42 10.68 6.84
CA GLN A 284 0.66 10.10 7.61
C GLN A 284 0.34 10.31 9.09
N SER A 285 0.46 9.24 9.89
CA SER A 285 0.26 9.31 11.33
C SER A 285 1.24 8.34 12.00
N PRO A 286 1.93 8.73 13.08
CA PRO A 286 2.78 7.82 13.83
C PRO A 286 1.94 6.78 14.58
N ILE A 287 2.54 5.64 14.92
CA ILE A 287 1.90 4.61 15.77
C ILE A 287 2.03 5.01 17.23
N ASN A 288 0.99 4.78 18.03
CA ASN A 288 1.02 5.03 19.48
C ASN A 288 1.87 3.98 20.23
N TYR A 289 2.62 4.44 21.23
CA TYR A 289 3.46 3.62 22.11
C TYR A 289 3.31 4.13 23.54
N PHE A 290 3.59 3.28 24.53
CA PHE A 290 3.59 3.72 25.92
C PHE A 290 4.72 4.72 26.20
N ALA A 291 4.54 5.54 27.25
CA ALA A 291 5.52 6.55 27.67
C ALA A 291 6.93 5.99 27.98
N HIS A 292 7.04 4.70 28.26
CA HIS A 292 8.30 4.00 28.53
C HIS A 292 8.90 3.33 27.28
N GLY A 293 8.37 3.62 26.08
CA GLY A 293 8.95 3.22 24.80
C GLY A 293 8.63 1.78 24.35
N THR A 294 7.83 1.02 25.11
CA THR A 294 7.36 -0.30 24.66
C THR A 294 6.16 -0.16 23.72
N PHE A 295 6.07 -1.09 22.76
CA PHE A 295 4.91 -1.23 21.88
C PHE A 295 3.66 -1.38 22.74
N ASP A 296 2.64 -0.56 22.46
CA ASP A 296 1.33 -0.72 23.09
C ASP A 296 0.47 -1.65 22.19
N PRO A 297 0.35 -2.94 22.54
CA PRO A 297 -0.41 -3.90 21.74
C PRO A 297 -1.92 -3.60 21.74
N TRP A 298 -2.40 -2.73 22.63
CA TRP A 298 -3.79 -2.26 22.64
C TRP A 298 -3.99 -1.08 21.70
N SER A 299 -2.92 -0.40 21.30
CA SER A 299 -2.95 0.75 20.39
C SER A 299 -2.45 0.39 18.99
N ASN A 300 -2.99 -0.65 18.36
CA ASN A 300 -2.96 -0.82 16.89
C ASN A 300 -3.69 0.35 16.15
N ARG A 301 -3.55 1.56 16.68
CA ARG A 301 -4.22 2.80 16.37
C ARG A 301 -3.12 3.80 16.07
N ALA A 302 -3.25 4.42 14.91
CA ALA A 302 -2.52 5.62 14.59
C ALA A 302 -2.78 6.69 15.67
N ASP A 303 -1.75 7.44 16.05
CA ASP A 303 -1.87 8.64 16.86
C ASP A 303 -2.47 9.76 16.00
N LEU A 304 -3.79 9.75 15.86
CA LEU A 304 -4.50 10.63 14.95
C LEU A 304 -4.27 12.09 15.28
N ASP A 305 -3.97 12.45 16.54
CA ASP A 305 -3.64 13.82 16.97
C ASP A 305 -2.35 14.35 16.33
N LYS A 306 -1.49 13.44 15.84
CA LYS A 306 -0.28 13.76 15.07
C LYS A 306 -0.42 13.43 13.59
N CYS A 307 -1.64 13.24 13.10
CA CYS A 307 -1.89 12.97 11.69
C CYS A 307 -1.61 14.22 10.83
N GLU A 308 -0.97 14.01 9.69
CA GLU A 308 -0.61 15.03 8.71
C GLU A 308 -1.07 14.59 7.32
N PHE A 309 -1.57 15.53 6.51
CA PHE A 309 -1.68 15.32 5.07
C PHE A 309 -0.33 15.63 4.44
N VAL A 310 0.23 14.69 3.69
CA VAL A 310 1.56 14.84 3.10
C VAL A 310 1.56 14.53 1.62
N PHE A 311 2.39 15.27 0.88
CA PHE A 311 2.89 14.89 -0.43
C PHE A 311 4.40 14.74 -0.30
N LYS A 312 4.93 13.54 -0.49
CA LYS A 312 6.35 13.24 -0.37
C LYS A 312 6.91 12.73 -1.69
N ARG A 313 8.19 12.99 -1.91
CA ARG A 313 8.99 12.39 -2.97
C ARG A 313 10.12 11.56 -2.40
N LEU A 314 10.57 10.61 -3.19
CA LEU A 314 11.77 9.84 -2.96
C LEU A 314 12.60 9.87 -4.24
N GLY A 315 13.84 10.32 -4.15
CA GLY A 315 14.74 10.44 -5.30
C GLY A 315 15.00 9.11 -6.00
N SER A 316 15.52 9.18 -7.22
CA SER A 316 15.98 7.99 -7.96
C SER A 316 17.16 7.34 -7.24
N PHE A 317 17.29 6.01 -7.31
CA PHE A 317 18.41 5.27 -6.69
C PHE A 317 18.55 5.52 -5.17
N VAL A 318 17.44 5.78 -4.49
CA VAL A 318 17.40 5.93 -3.03
C VAL A 318 16.49 4.86 -2.45
N ARG A 319 16.97 4.14 -1.43
CA ARG A 319 16.18 3.11 -0.74
C ARG A 319 14.89 3.73 -0.17
N PRO A 320 13.76 3.00 -0.19
CA PRO A 320 12.46 3.48 0.33
C PRO A 320 12.38 3.55 1.86
N TYR A 321 13.51 3.82 2.51
CA TYR A 321 13.58 4.08 3.94
C TYR A 321 12.94 5.40 4.29
N VAL A 322 12.29 5.43 5.43
CA VAL A 322 11.52 6.57 5.92
C VAL A 322 12.30 7.89 5.92
N GLU A 323 13.59 7.87 6.26
CA GLU A 323 14.45 9.05 6.33
C GLU A 323 14.68 9.69 4.97
N ASN A 324 14.58 8.87 3.92
CA ASN A 324 14.90 9.28 2.57
C ASN A 324 13.71 9.94 1.86
N TRP A 325 12.50 9.79 2.41
CA TRP A 325 11.31 10.47 1.89
C TRP A 325 11.31 11.93 2.27
N GLN A 326 11.31 12.78 1.24
CA GLN A 326 11.31 14.24 1.39
C GLN A 326 9.88 14.76 1.23
N SER A 327 9.35 15.44 2.25
CA SER A 327 8.06 16.13 2.13
C SER A 327 8.16 17.31 1.16
N LEU A 328 7.30 17.30 0.14
CA LEU A 328 7.01 18.42 -0.76
C LEU A 328 5.88 19.28 -0.22
N LEU A 329 4.86 18.65 0.37
CA LEU A 329 3.76 19.30 1.07
C LEU A 329 3.54 18.57 2.39
N ARG A 330 3.24 19.31 3.44
CA ARG A 330 2.77 18.79 4.72
C ARG A 330 1.74 19.74 5.30
N ILE A 331 0.60 19.23 5.74
CA ILE A 331 -0.43 19.98 6.47
C ILE A 331 -0.69 19.22 7.76
N ASN A 332 -0.36 19.83 8.90
CA ASN A 332 -0.62 19.22 10.20
C ASN A 332 -2.05 19.53 10.68
N GLN A 333 -2.45 18.96 11.83
CA GLN A 333 -3.77 19.18 12.41
C GLN A 333 -4.09 20.66 12.74
N ASP A 334 -3.08 21.48 13.02
CA ASP A 334 -3.24 22.92 13.26
C ASP A 334 -3.45 23.72 11.96
N GLY A 335 -3.45 23.05 10.79
CA GLY A 335 -3.51 23.66 9.48
C GLY A 335 -2.22 24.35 9.04
N VAL A 336 -1.12 24.15 9.78
CA VAL A 336 0.20 24.65 9.39
C VAL A 336 0.65 23.87 8.17
N THR A 337 0.91 24.61 7.09
CA THR A 337 1.27 24.05 5.79
C THR A 337 2.75 24.28 5.52
N THR A 338 3.54 23.23 5.37
CA THR A 338 4.92 23.31 4.89
C THR A 338 4.95 22.92 3.40
N LEU A 339 5.49 23.79 2.56
CA LEU A 339 5.76 23.53 1.14
C LEU A 339 7.27 23.54 0.91
N ALA A 340 7.82 22.50 0.30
CA ALA A 340 9.22 22.43 -0.08
C ALA A 340 9.37 22.45 -1.60
N SER A 341 10.28 23.27 -2.11
CA SER A 341 10.73 23.24 -3.51
C SER A 341 12.17 22.76 -3.60
N PHE A 342 12.50 22.13 -4.71
CA PHE A 342 13.85 21.66 -5.03
C PHE A 342 14.31 22.32 -6.32
N GLU A 343 15.27 23.23 -6.21
CA GLU A 343 15.92 23.87 -7.34
C GLU A 343 17.20 23.11 -7.69
N GLU A 344 17.37 22.75 -8.97
CA GLU A 344 18.61 22.16 -9.44
C GLU A 344 19.65 23.27 -9.62
N LEU A 345 20.64 23.31 -8.74
CA LEU A 345 21.71 24.30 -8.78
C LEU A 345 22.78 23.93 -9.81
N GLU A 346 23.06 22.64 -9.93
CA GLU A 346 24.19 22.14 -10.72
C GLU A 346 23.95 20.68 -11.12
N ARG A 347 24.46 20.28 -12.29
CA ARG A 347 24.46 18.89 -12.77
C ARG A 347 25.85 18.51 -13.25
N LYS A 348 26.34 17.35 -12.83
CA LYS A 348 27.66 16.82 -13.22
C LYS A 348 27.54 15.37 -13.64
N THR A 349 28.30 14.97 -14.66
CA THR A 349 28.55 13.57 -14.98
C THR A 349 29.97 13.23 -14.57
N LEU A 350 30.11 12.20 -13.76
CA LEU A 350 31.38 11.70 -13.24
C LEU A 350 31.71 10.39 -13.94
N ASP A 351 32.92 10.30 -14.50
CA ASP A 351 33.48 9.05 -14.97
C ASP A 351 34.15 8.36 -13.77
N ILE A 352 33.59 7.23 -13.34
CA ILE A 352 34.07 6.47 -12.20
C ILE A 352 34.60 5.13 -12.68
N ASN A 353 35.87 4.90 -12.40
CA ASN A 353 36.48 3.58 -12.53
C ASN A 353 36.17 2.77 -11.27
N PRO A 354 35.31 1.73 -11.35
CA PRO A 354 35.08 0.88 -10.20
C PRO A 354 36.42 0.28 -9.76
N GLN A 355 36.73 0.45 -8.47
CA GLN A 355 37.84 -0.26 -7.84
C GLN A 355 37.54 -1.77 -7.87
N ALA A 356 38.52 -2.64 -7.60
CA ALA A 356 38.36 -4.10 -7.58
C ALA A 356 37.42 -4.65 -6.47
N GLN A 357 36.45 -3.85 -6.04
CA GLN A 357 35.51 -4.08 -4.96
C GLN A 357 34.09 -4.01 -5.52
N ASP A 358 33.14 -4.72 -4.89
CA ASP A 358 31.73 -4.81 -5.30
C ASP A 358 30.95 -3.50 -5.10
N PHE A 359 31.59 -2.33 -5.13
CA PHE A 359 30.91 -1.04 -4.96
C PHE A 359 31.67 0.12 -5.59
N ILE A 360 30.90 1.14 -5.96
CA ILE A 360 31.40 2.45 -6.39
C ILE A 360 31.18 3.46 -5.27
N ILE A 361 32.21 4.23 -4.94
CA ILE A 361 32.06 5.45 -4.16
C ILE A 361 31.96 6.60 -5.14
N ILE A 362 30.82 7.30 -5.13
CA ILE A 362 30.63 8.54 -5.87
C ILE A 362 31.11 9.68 -4.98
N PRO A 363 32.26 10.31 -5.29
CA PRO A 363 32.78 11.39 -4.47
C PRO A 363 31.91 12.64 -4.61
N PHE A 364 31.90 13.47 -3.57
CA PHE A 364 31.39 14.83 -3.72
C PHE A 364 32.30 15.60 -4.70
N PRO A 365 31.73 16.27 -5.72
CA PRO A 365 32.53 17.04 -6.67
C PRO A 365 33.41 18.11 -6.03
N ASP A 366 32.94 18.71 -4.93
CA ASP A 366 33.65 19.69 -4.11
C ASP A 366 32.96 19.81 -2.74
N ALA A 367 33.53 20.63 -1.84
CA ALA A 367 33.05 20.79 -0.45
C ALA A 367 31.64 21.38 -0.31
N THR A 368 31.04 21.90 -1.39
CA THR A 368 29.69 22.45 -1.37
C THR A 368 28.61 21.39 -1.63
N TRP A 369 29.00 20.17 -2.01
CA TRP A 369 28.14 19.00 -2.17
C TRP A 369 28.17 18.14 -0.91
N ASN A 370 27.03 17.58 -0.52
CA ASN A 370 26.88 16.69 0.64
C ASN A 370 25.68 15.75 0.46
N LYS A 371 25.48 14.81 1.41
CA LYS A 371 24.37 13.84 1.38
C LYS A 371 22.98 14.50 1.24
N SER A 372 22.78 15.68 1.82
CA SER A 372 21.46 16.34 1.84
C SER A 372 21.12 17.09 0.55
N ASN A 373 22.13 17.43 -0.27
CA ASN A 373 21.94 18.22 -1.48
C ASN A 373 22.37 17.51 -2.77
N MET A 374 22.90 16.29 -2.71
CA MET A 374 23.29 15.50 -3.89
C MET A 374 22.27 14.40 -4.19
N GLU A 375 21.86 14.27 -5.45
CA GLU A 375 21.01 13.18 -5.94
C GLU A 375 21.61 12.53 -7.19
N VAL A 376 21.57 11.20 -7.28
CA VAL A 376 21.93 10.48 -8.51
C VAL A 376 20.73 10.50 -9.45
N VAL A 377 20.94 10.99 -10.66
CA VAL A 377 19.91 11.10 -11.69
C VAL A 377 19.99 9.93 -12.67
N PHE A 378 21.20 9.47 -12.95
CA PHE A 378 21.44 8.45 -13.97
C PHE A 378 22.73 7.68 -13.70
N LEU A 379 22.70 6.39 -13.99
CA LEU A 379 23.84 5.48 -13.88
C LEU A 379 23.97 4.69 -15.18
N GLN A 380 25.12 4.78 -15.83
CA GLN A 380 25.43 4.03 -17.05
C GLN A 380 26.75 3.30 -16.87
N GLY A 381 26.79 2.01 -17.17
CA GLY A 381 28.01 1.23 -17.13
C GLY A 381 28.14 0.39 -18.39
N LYS A 382 29.38 0.12 -18.79
CA LYS A 382 29.66 -0.84 -19.86
C LYS A 382 30.11 -2.15 -19.25
N THR A 383 29.49 -3.26 -19.63
CA THR A 383 30.08 -4.58 -19.38
C THR A 383 30.95 -4.97 -20.57
N ASP A 384 31.83 -5.95 -20.39
CA ASP A 384 32.61 -6.52 -21.51
C ASP A 384 31.70 -7.13 -22.61
N TYR A 385 30.41 -7.34 -22.35
CA TYR A 385 29.47 -8.03 -23.25
C TYR A 385 28.35 -7.13 -23.82
N TYR A 386 27.89 -6.11 -23.09
CA TYR A 386 26.78 -5.22 -23.50
C TYR A 386 26.90 -3.80 -22.92
N ASP A 387 26.46 -2.80 -23.70
CA ASP A 387 26.19 -1.42 -23.25
C ASP A 387 24.73 -1.35 -22.75
N GLU A 388 24.51 -1.61 -21.46
CA GLU A 388 23.17 -1.56 -20.87
C GLU A 388 23.08 -0.55 -19.72
N PRO A 389 21.93 0.11 -19.52
CA PRO A 389 21.67 0.86 -18.30
C PRO A 389 21.83 -0.08 -17.10
N LEU A 390 22.52 0.38 -16.06
CA LEU A 390 22.68 -0.38 -14.82
C LEU A 390 21.35 -0.43 -14.08
N LYS A 391 20.66 -1.59 -14.10
CA LYS A 391 19.27 -1.70 -13.61
C LYS A 391 19.03 -2.25 -12.22
N ASP A 392 20.06 -2.70 -11.50
CA ASP A 392 19.89 -3.14 -10.11
C ASP A 392 20.93 -2.48 -9.22
N ARG A 393 20.56 -2.10 -7.98
CA ARG A 393 21.24 -2.49 -6.71
C ARG A 393 21.07 -1.55 -5.52
N GLU A 394 21.44 -2.11 -4.37
CA GLU A 394 21.56 -1.50 -3.05
C GLU A 394 22.51 -0.29 -2.93
N HIS A 395 22.02 0.80 -2.30
CA HIS A 395 22.80 2.01 -2.01
C HIS A 395 23.01 2.23 -0.50
N ARG A 396 24.15 2.81 -0.10
CA ARG A 396 24.45 3.28 1.27
C ARG A 396 25.29 4.56 1.19
N TRP A 397 25.16 5.47 2.14
CA TRP A 397 25.96 6.69 2.19
C TRP A 397 27.21 6.50 3.06
N THR A 398 28.33 7.15 2.71
CA THR A 398 29.54 7.26 3.52
C THR A 398 29.94 8.73 3.71
N VAL A 399 30.88 9.00 4.61
CA VAL A 399 31.37 10.38 4.89
C VAL A 399 31.99 11.03 3.64
N GLU A 400 32.55 10.23 2.75
CA GLU A 400 33.24 10.68 1.53
C GLU A 400 32.38 10.62 0.26
N GLY A 401 31.07 10.29 0.37
CA GLY A 401 30.20 10.24 -0.80
C GLY A 401 29.08 9.21 -0.71
N LEU A 402 28.55 8.82 -1.88
CA LEU A 402 27.54 7.77 -1.98
C LEU A 402 28.20 6.44 -2.37
N ARG A 403 27.99 5.39 -1.58
CA ARG A 403 28.42 4.03 -1.88
C ARG A 403 27.29 3.26 -2.58
N ILE A 404 27.49 2.94 -3.85
CA ILE A 404 26.57 2.11 -4.64
C ILE A 404 27.16 0.71 -4.74
N LYS A 405 26.47 -0.31 -4.20
CA LYS A 405 26.91 -1.70 -4.36
C LYS A 405 26.68 -2.14 -5.81
N LEU A 406 27.69 -2.75 -6.41
CA LEU A 406 27.63 -3.39 -7.73
C LEU A 406 27.78 -4.93 -7.58
N ASN A 407 26.70 -5.72 -7.63
CA ASN A 407 26.68 -7.19 -7.71
C ASN A 407 27.39 -7.82 -8.95
N PHE A 408 28.10 -7.07 -9.80
CA PHE A 408 28.86 -7.65 -10.93
C PHE A 408 30.23 -6.99 -10.99
N THR A 409 31.27 -7.83 -11.02
CA THR A 409 32.68 -7.47 -11.04
C THR A 409 33.18 -6.95 -12.40
N TYR A 410 32.29 -6.83 -13.41
CA TYR A 410 32.66 -6.66 -14.82
C TYR A 410 32.33 -5.28 -15.42
N TYR A 411 31.84 -4.32 -14.63
CA TYR A 411 31.57 -2.99 -15.17
C TYR A 411 32.87 -2.18 -15.30
N ARG A 412 33.07 -1.53 -16.44
CA ARG A 412 34.12 -0.53 -16.65
C ARG A 412 33.50 0.78 -17.12
N ASN A 413 34.20 1.89 -16.92
CA ASN A 413 33.80 3.22 -17.38
C ASN A 413 32.38 3.61 -16.93
N VAL A 414 32.10 3.51 -15.62
CA VAL A 414 30.76 3.83 -15.11
C VAL A 414 30.58 5.34 -15.11
N LYS A 415 29.59 5.82 -15.86
CA LYS A 415 29.16 7.22 -15.86
C LYS A 415 28.04 7.41 -14.86
N VAL A 416 28.23 8.34 -13.94
CA VAL A 416 27.23 8.71 -12.95
C VAL A 416 26.85 10.16 -13.16
N THR A 417 25.59 10.42 -13.52
CA THR A 417 25.06 11.78 -13.53
C THR A 417 24.43 12.08 -12.18
N ILE A 418 24.97 13.08 -11.51
CA ILE A 418 24.47 13.61 -10.24
C ILE A 418 23.98 15.04 -10.42
N ARG A 419 23.05 15.45 -9.56
CA ARG A 419 22.59 16.84 -9.47
C ARG A 419 22.67 17.36 -8.05
N LYS A 420 22.94 18.65 -7.93
CA LYS A 420 22.91 19.40 -6.67
C LYS A 420 21.59 20.11 -6.54
N LEU A 421 20.93 19.94 -5.41
CA LEU A 421 19.63 20.52 -5.13
C LEU A 421 19.71 21.54 -4.00
N LYS A 422 19.05 22.67 -4.18
CA LYS A 422 18.70 23.57 -3.08
C LYS A 422 17.28 23.28 -2.66
N LYS A 423 17.12 22.88 -1.41
CA LYS A 423 15.79 22.79 -0.77
C LYS A 423 15.44 24.15 -0.20
N THR A 424 14.27 24.66 -0.55
CA THR A 424 13.68 25.86 0.06
C THR A 424 12.38 25.45 0.74
N GLU A 425 12.18 25.84 2.00
CA GLU A 425 10.95 25.52 2.73
C GLU A 425 10.16 26.78 3.04
N MET A 426 8.89 26.76 2.68
CA MET A 426 7.90 27.75 3.04
C MET A 426 6.96 27.15 4.07
N GLU A 427 6.71 27.88 5.16
CA GLU A 427 5.76 27.47 6.19
C GLU A 427 4.65 28.52 6.29
N ILE A 428 3.40 28.07 6.11
CA ILE A 428 2.21 28.90 6.13
C ILE A 428 1.46 28.58 7.41
N HIS A 429 1.39 29.54 8.33
CA HIS A 429 0.61 29.42 9.55
C HIS A 429 -0.74 30.13 9.40
N PRO A 430 -1.87 29.45 9.65
CA PRO A 430 -3.20 30.07 9.54
C PRO A 430 -3.38 31.35 10.37
N ARG A 431 -2.59 31.53 11.45
CA ARG A 431 -2.67 32.70 12.36
C ARG A 431 -1.40 33.54 12.45
N LYS A 432 -0.26 33.03 11.98
CA LYS A 432 1.04 33.72 12.09
C LYS A 432 1.59 34.21 10.74
N GLY A 433 0.88 33.93 9.65
CA GLY A 433 1.31 34.25 8.29
C GLY A 433 2.27 33.20 7.72
N ILE A 434 2.72 33.46 6.50
CA ILE A 434 3.79 32.78 5.77
C ILE A 434 5.18 33.16 6.33
N SER A 435 6.06 32.17 6.39
CA SER A 435 7.50 32.33 6.55
C SER A 435 8.24 31.53 5.47
N VAL A 436 9.41 32.00 5.06
CA VAL A 436 10.28 31.32 4.08
C VAL A 436 11.64 31.15 4.72
N ASP A 437 12.12 29.90 4.79
CA ASP A 437 13.36 29.50 5.46
C ASP A 437 13.47 30.08 6.89
N GLY A 438 12.36 30.01 7.64
CA GLY A 438 12.25 30.51 9.03
C GLY A 438 12.18 32.04 9.16
N LYS A 439 12.19 32.79 8.07
CA LYS A 439 12.01 34.25 8.08
C LYS A 439 10.55 34.58 7.77
N SER A 440 9.87 35.23 8.72
CA SER A 440 8.54 35.78 8.45
C SER A 440 8.65 36.81 7.33
N ILE A 441 7.84 36.65 6.28
CA ILE A 441 7.77 37.65 5.20
C ILE A 441 6.87 38.83 5.57
N TYR A 442 6.15 38.73 6.69
CA TYR A 442 5.25 39.76 7.20
C TYR A 442 6.02 40.76 8.03
N LYS A 443 6.01 42.02 7.59
CA LYS A 443 6.51 43.14 8.39
C LYS A 443 5.32 43.78 9.10
N LYS A 444 4.93 43.26 10.26
CA LYS A 444 3.93 43.92 11.10
C LYS A 444 4.48 45.26 11.59
N THR A 445 3.69 46.30 11.42
CA THR A 445 4.03 47.62 11.95
C THR A 445 2.84 48.22 12.67
N THR A 446 3.13 49.04 13.68
CA THR A 446 2.11 49.79 14.41
C THR A 446 2.33 51.26 14.14
N LEU A 447 1.35 51.89 13.52
CA LEU A 447 1.38 53.32 13.27
C LEU A 447 0.60 54.03 14.37
N LYS A 448 1.23 55.05 14.96
CA LYS A 448 0.51 56.00 15.80
C LYS A 448 -0.29 56.91 14.89
N VAL A 449 -1.52 57.19 15.31
CA VAL A 449 -2.45 57.99 14.55
C VAL A 449 -2.84 59.22 15.36
N ASP A 450 -2.67 60.38 14.74
CA ASP A 450 -3.17 61.65 15.27
C ASP A 450 -4.51 61.96 14.57
N PHE A 451 -5.50 62.40 15.35
CA PHE A 451 -6.82 62.72 14.80
C PHE A 451 -6.83 64.07 14.11
N LEU A 452 -7.72 64.21 13.12
CA LEU A 452 -8.03 65.51 12.52
C LEU A 452 -8.71 66.41 13.57
N ALA A 453 -8.40 67.71 13.54
CA ALA A 453 -8.88 68.66 14.53
C ALA A 453 -10.42 68.64 14.65
N GLY A 454 -10.93 68.37 15.85
CA GLY A 454 -12.37 68.32 16.13
C GLY A 454 -13.09 67.04 15.66
N SER A 455 -12.35 66.01 15.25
CA SER A 455 -12.90 64.72 14.81
C SER A 455 -12.14 63.54 15.44
N THR A 456 -12.66 62.32 15.27
CA THR A 456 -11.91 61.06 15.49
C THR A 456 -11.50 60.38 14.18
N ASP A 457 -11.69 61.09 13.07
CA ASP A 457 -11.18 60.71 11.77
C ASP A 457 -9.67 60.82 11.77
N PHE A 458 -9.04 59.95 11.00
CA PHE A 458 -7.62 59.93 10.84
C PHE A 458 -7.21 59.59 9.41
N ASN A 459 -6.04 60.10 9.04
CA ASN A 459 -5.35 59.72 7.83
C ASN A 459 -3.87 59.50 8.17
N VAL A 460 -3.39 58.28 8.01
CA VAL A 460 -2.00 57.92 8.30
C VAL A 460 -1.32 57.48 6.99
N ASN A 461 -0.18 58.08 6.68
CA ASN A 461 0.62 57.62 5.54
C ASN A 461 1.21 56.25 5.83
N PHE A 462 1.53 55.51 4.78
CA PHE A 462 2.31 54.29 4.91
C PHE A 462 3.67 54.54 5.60
N PRO A 463 4.25 53.53 6.27
CA PRO A 463 5.52 53.68 7.00
C PRO A 463 6.70 54.10 6.12
N ASP A 464 6.73 53.60 4.88
CA ASP A 464 7.72 53.91 3.86
C ASP A 464 7.14 53.59 2.47
N ASN A 465 7.90 53.87 1.40
CA ASN A 465 7.46 53.72 0.00
C ASN A 465 7.36 52.26 -0.49
N THR A 466 7.66 51.26 0.34
CA THR A 466 7.54 49.84 -0.02
C THR A 466 6.17 49.25 0.34
N TRP A 467 5.32 50.03 0.99
CA TRP A 467 3.93 49.70 1.29
C TRP A 467 3.03 50.39 0.26
N THR A 468 2.10 49.62 -0.30
CA THR A 468 1.14 50.03 -1.32
C THR A 468 -0.25 49.55 -0.92
N PRO A 469 -1.32 50.06 -1.55
CA PRO A 469 -2.67 49.55 -1.32
C PRO A 469 -2.80 48.05 -1.58
N ASP A 470 -2.11 47.56 -2.61
CA ASP A 470 -2.21 46.17 -3.08
C ASP A 470 -1.48 45.17 -2.17
N ASN A 471 -0.52 45.64 -1.36
CA ASN A 471 0.28 44.79 -0.48
C ASN A 471 0.05 45.06 1.02
N THR A 472 -0.98 45.82 1.38
CA THR A 472 -1.26 46.18 2.78
C THR A 472 -2.59 45.61 3.25
N VAL A 473 -2.65 45.14 4.49
CA VAL A 473 -3.89 44.74 5.18
C VAL A 473 -3.97 45.44 6.54
N ILE A 474 -5.14 45.93 6.90
CA ILE A 474 -5.42 46.48 8.23
C ILE A 474 -5.78 45.32 9.17
N LEU A 475 -4.93 45.01 10.14
CA LEU A 475 -5.17 43.94 11.10
C LEU A 475 -6.02 44.39 12.29
N ALA A 476 -5.81 45.63 12.76
CA ALA A 476 -6.54 46.18 13.89
C ALA A 476 -6.50 47.71 13.90
N VAL A 477 -7.57 48.30 14.42
CA VAL A 477 -7.63 49.70 14.86
C VAL A 477 -7.87 49.70 16.37
N ILE A 478 -6.96 50.30 17.12
CA ILE A 478 -6.98 50.29 18.59
C ILE A 478 -7.07 51.74 19.05
N GLY A 479 -8.23 52.13 19.57
CA GLY A 479 -8.43 53.44 20.18
C GLY A 479 -7.92 53.46 21.61
N LYS A 480 -7.33 54.59 22.04
CA LYS A 480 -6.91 54.83 23.42
C LYS A 480 -7.85 55.86 24.06
N LEU A 481 -8.40 55.53 25.22
CA LEU A 481 -9.29 56.39 25.99
C LEU A 481 -8.49 57.39 26.85
N ALA A 482 -9.17 58.43 27.35
CA ALA A 482 -8.55 59.46 28.20
C ALA A 482 -7.93 58.91 29.49
N ASP A 483 -8.49 57.82 30.04
CA ASP A 483 -7.96 57.11 31.22
C ASP A 483 -6.70 56.28 30.92
N GLY A 484 -6.28 56.22 29.66
CA GLY A 484 -5.11 55.48 29.19
C GLY A 484 -5.39 54.05 28.75
N SER A 485 -6.59 53.51 29.00
CA SER A 485 -6.99 52.18 28.55
C SER A 485 -7.14 52.13 27.02
N SER A 486 -7.07 50.93 26.44
CA SER A 486 -7.13 50.70 24.99
C SER A 486 -8.25 49.75 24.64
N ARG A 487 -8.98 50.05 23.57
CA ARG A 487 -10.08 49.22 23.06
C ARG A 487 -9.85 48.92 21.59
N GLN A 488 -9.81 47.64 21.24
CA GLN A 488 -9.86 47.22 19.85
C GLN A 488 -11.27 47.47 19.31
N LEU A 489 -11.36 48.16 18.19
CA LEU A 489 -12.62 48.49 17.54
C LEU A 489 -12.83 47.54 16.35
N THR A 490 -14.09 47.41 15.93
CA THR A 490 -14.39 46.89 14.59
C THR A 490 -13.65 47.73 13.57
N ILE A 491 -13.02 47.10 12.58
CA ILE A 491 -12.18 47.78 11.58
C ILE A 491 -13.04 48.75 10.77
N ASN A 492 -13.02 50.02 11.17
CA ASN A 492 -13.67 51.13 10.49
C ASN A 492 -12.60 52.02 9.83
N ALA A 493 -11.80 51.39 8.97
CA ALA A 493 -10.72 52.02 8.24
C ALA A 493 -10.57 51.36 6.87
N THR A 494 -10.15 52.16 5.90
CA THR A 494 -10.00 51.79 4.49
C THR A 494 -8.60 52.17 4.03
N ILE A 495 -8.02 51.32 3.20
CA ILE A 495 -6.73 51.59 2.57
C ILE A 495 -6.93 52.58 1.42
N THR A 496 -6.09 53.61 1.36
CA THR A 496 -6.07 54.65 0.33
C THR A 496 -4.75 54.59 -0.45
N PRO A 497 -4.63 55.25 -1.62
CA PRO A 497 -3.39 55.27 -2.40
C PRO A 497 -2.13 55.71 -1.63
N SER A 498 -2.30 56.53 -0.58
CA SER A 498 -1.18 57.09 0.20
C SER A 498 -1.06 56.51 1.61
N GLY A 499 -1.98 55.64 2.05
CA GLY A 499 -1.97 55.13 3.42
C GLY A 499 -3.30 54.53 3.89
N VAL A 500 -3.72 54.87 5.10
CA VAL A 500 -4.97 54.38 5.69
C VAL A 500 -5.79 55.53 6.24
N TYR A 501 -7.06 55.57 5.86
CA TYR A 501 -8.05 56.51 6.36
C TYR A 501 -9.10 55.77 7.17
N GLY A 502 -9.56 56.33 8.28
CA GLY A 502 -10.61 55.72 9.09
C GLY A 502 -11.16 56.65 10.16
N ALA A 503 -12.10 56.14 10.94
CA ALA A 503 -12.77 56.90 11.99
C ALA A 503 -13.13 56.00 13.17
N LEU A 504 -12.96 56.48 14.40
CA LEU A 504 -13.35 55.71 15.60
C LEU A 504 -14.83 55.90 15.97
N GLY A 505 -15.49 56.94 15.48
CA GLY A 505 -16.92 57.18 15.63
C GLY A 505 -17.38 57.63 17.02
N SER A 506 -16.46 57.92 17.94
CA SER A 506 -16.78 58.41 19.28
C SER A 506 -15.69 59.36 19.81
N ASN A 507 -16.08 60.47 20.41
CA ASN A 507 -15.18 61.49 20.96
C ASN A 507 -14.50 61.07 22.28
N GLU A 508 -14.74 59.85 22.76
CA GLU A 508 -14.11 59.31 23.98
C GLU A 508 -12.63 58.94 23.78
N TYR A 509 -12.21 58.73 22.53
CA TYR A 509 -10.84 58.36 22.20
C TYR A 509 -9.96 59.59 22.08
N VAL A 510 -8.75 59.52 22.65
CA VAL A 510 -7.75 60.60 22.64
C VAL A 510 -6.59 60.33 21.67
N SER A 511 -6.42 59.08 21.22
CA SER A 511 -5.51 58.70 20.14
C SER A 511 -5.85 57.32 19.59
N ALA A 512 -5.26 56.93 18.45
CA ALA A 512 -5.38 55.57 17.92
C ALA A 512 -4.02 54.98 17.53
N LYS A 513 -4.01 53.66 17.42
CA LYS A 513 -2.97 52.87 16.75
C LYS A 513 -3.60 52.02 15.68
N ILE A 514 -2.96 51.95 14.51
CA ILE A 514 -3.32 51.01 13.46
C ILE A 514 -2.23 49.97 13.36
N VAL A 515 -2.63 48.70 13.37
CA VAL A 515 -1.72 47.58 13.11
C VAL A 515 -1.89 47.21 11.64
N LEU A 516 -0.83 47.41 10.88
CA LEU A 516 -0.78 47.05 9.47
C LEU A 516 0.07 45.80 9.28
N ASP A 517 -0.31 45.01 8.28
CA ASP A 517 0.51 43.95 7.73
C ASP A 517 0.85 44.22 6.28
N ARG A 518 2.07 43.88 5.87
CA ARG A 518 2.51 43.96 4.48
C ARG A 518 2.61 42.53 3.94
N CYS A 519 1.73 42.19 3.01
CA CYS A 519 1.60 40.85 2.42
C CYS A 519 2.45 40.69 1.15
#